data_AF-A0A1G8YAR2-F1
#
_entry.id   AF-A0A1G8YAR2-F1
#
_cell.length_a   1.000
_cell.length_b   1.000
_cell.length_c   1.000
_cell.angle_alpha   90.00
_cell.angle_beta   90.00
_cell.angle_gamma   90.00
#
_symmetry.space_group_name_H-M   'P 1'
#
loop_
_entity.id
_entity.type
_entity.pdbx_description
1 polymer ?
#
loop_
_entity_poly.entity_id
_entity_poly.type
_entity_poly.pdbx_seq_one_letter_code
_entity_poly.pdbx_strand_id
1 'polypeptide(L)'
;MSPFNSTPVETLLERSFPRTTRALIEEYATPAYQGYELEAWVFDDEAERQATEAAFKVAGVGARIRSAYKPLVHFFLEEFSWESLQSLVIEYPLLEQSPRRFLLEAYPLAAMLPQGVMLCWEGVEGTPAHYRVRVERTSGSREAHIIAAPNRHHQDHVGEAQFSPCGWLRLTSPLGEISESVIETDYEALFQAAMATLSLTRWQATAPYFDELNFTVHWPSADRRLAWGDERISLAEALHEELYFSTLEYFQRHAGLALGDRSIQPGQIVPEVSTQGEMPYLQVSVRPLDTSRPACDEVALDTAHQAIGVDQIERVLAELGGQAMHTVTRAGRTVEARYLAGGERAVMISAGQHANEISGVVGALRAAQQLGQRPQAHFVISPLENPDGYALQSRLAAIQPRHMHHAARYTAFGNDLQSQPLGQPFEHAIREQAVAASGARLHINLHGYPAHEWTRPLSGYVPRGFEMWTIPKGFFLILRHQPGWEAAAKQLVEAVTRSLAQVPGLVEFNATQIALFETHAGSLSFPVLNGFPYLMTEVTEQMTPLMLITEYPDETLSGDPFVQAHTAQMETVVGAYGAFQTLSLPGEA
;
A
#
# COMPACT_ATOMS: atom_id res chain seq x y z
N MET A 1 13.12 -28.90 29.36
CA MET A 1 14.16 -28.05 29.97
C MET A 1 14.27 -26.81 29.12
N SER A 2 13.85 -25.67 29.66
CA SER A 2 13.80 -24.38 28.96
C SER A 2 15.19 -23.75 28.89
N PRO A 3 15.49 -23.06 27.79
CA PRO A 3 15.91 -21.67 27.92
C PRO A 3 15.22 -20.83 26.85
N PHE A 4 14.04 -20.28 27.17
CA PHE A 4 13.60 -19.06 26.49
C PHE A 4 14.49 -17.92 27.02
N ASN A 5 15.69 -17.81 26.46
CA ASN A 5 16.40 -16.53 26.47
C ASN A 5 15.53 -15.60 25.64
N SER A 6 14.64 -14.83 26.29
CA SER A 6 14.06 -13.65 25.67
C SER A 6 15.23 -12.77 25.28
N THR A 7 15.54 -12.69 23.98
CA THR A 7 16.53 -11.77 23.47
C THR A 7 16.16 -10.38 24.00
N PRO A 8 17.03 -9.71 24.76
CA PRO A 8 16.72 -8.39 25.29
C PRO A 8 16.47 -7.43 24.13
N VAL A 9 15.55 -6.49 24.30
CA VAL A 9 15.35 -5.38 23.35
C VAL A 9 16.68 -4.64 23.21
N GLU A 10 17.26 -4.68 22.01
CA GLU A 10 18.49 -3.96 21.69
C GLU A 10 18.14 -2.67 20.97
N THR A 11 18.46 -1.52 21.56
CA THR A 11 18.26 -0.22 20.90
C THR A 11 19.51 0.14 20.10
N LEU A 12 19.34 0.30 18.79
CA LEU A 12 20.39 0.66 17.83
C LEU A 12 20.54 2.18 17.67
N LEU A 13 19.42 2.90 17.76
CA LEU A 13 19.35 4.36 17.72
C LEU A 13 18.17 4.83 18.56
N GLU A 14 18.35 5.94 19.29
CA GLU A 14 17.28 6.70 19.91
C GLU A 14 17.60 8.19 19.77
N ARG A 15 16.75 8.95 19.08
CA ARG A 15 17.03 10.34 18.73
C ARG A 15 15.76 11.14 18.48
N SER A 16 15.74 12.39 18.95
CA SER A 16 14.79 13.41 18.52
C SER A 16 15.40 14.37 17.49
N PHE A 17 14.56 14.95 16.65
CA PHE A 17 14.97 15.88 15.59
C PHE A 17 14.33 17.25 15.80
N PRO A 18 15.10 18.35 15.73
CA PRO A 18 14.54 19.70 15.79
C PRO A 18 13.61 19.94 14.60
N ARG A 19 12.44 20.52 14.83
CA ARG A 19 11.47 20.86 13.78
C ARG A 19 12.09 21.83 12.77
N THR A 20 11.92 21.58 11.47
CA THR A 20 12.41 22.50 10.43
C THR A 20 11.76 23.87 10.53
N THR A 21 10.45 23.94 10.73
CA THR A 21 9.71 25.18 10.92
C THR A 21 10.24 26.02 12.08
N ARG A 22 10.54 25.38 13.20
CA ARG A 22 11.16 26.03 14.35
C ARG A 22 12.55 26.58 14.04
N ALA A 23 13.40 25.78 13.38
CA ALA A 23 14.73 26.22 12.98
C ALA A 23 14.66 27.45 12.05
N LEU A 24 13.73 27.45 11.10
CA LEU A 24 13.49 28.59 10.21
C LEU A 24 13.07 29.85 10.99
N ILE A 25 12.17 29.72 11.97
CA ILE A 25 11.76 30.84 12.83
C ILE A 25 12.97 31.36 13.62
N GLU A 26 13.73 30.47 14.26
CA GLU A 26 14.90 30.84 15.09
C GLU A 26 15.96 31.60 14.27
N GLU A 27 16.13 31.26 12.99
CA GLU A 27 17.10 31.89 12.09
C GLU A 27 16.58 33.20 11.46
N TYR A 28 15.37 33.18 10.91
CA TYR A 28 14.87 34.25 10.04
C TYR A 28 13.87 35.20 10.71
N ALA A 29 13.26 34.85 11.86
CA ALA A 29 12.34 35.74 12.57
C ALA A 29 13.10 36.75 13.46
N THR A 30 14.09 37.43 12.88
CA THR A 30 14.98 38.38 13.58
C THR A 30 14.94 39.76 12.93
N PRO A 31 15.38 40.83 13.62
CA PRO A 31 15.38 42.18 13.05
C PRO A 31 16.16 42.33 11.73
N ALA A 32 17.12 41.44 11.45
CA ALA A 32 17.92 41.47 10.24
C ALA A 32 17.11 41.14 8.96
N TYR A 33 16.00 40.42 9.10
CA TYR A 33 15.18 39.97 7.96
C TYR A 33 13.83 40.70 7.89
N GLN A 34 13.63 41.77 8.66
CA GLN A 34 12.41 42.56 8.58
C GLN A 34 12.22 43.14 7.16
N GLY A 35 11.02 42.93 6.61
CA GLY A 35 10.66 43.30 5.24
C GLY A 35 11.14 42.34 4.15
N TYR A 36 11.79 41.22 4.51
CA TYR A 36 12.05 40.14 3.55
C TYR A 36 10.77 39.36 3.26
N GLU A 37 10.74 38.72 2.09
CA GLU A 37 9.77 37.67 1.73
C GLU A 37 10.47 36.31 1.74
N LEU A 38 9.95 35.37 2.54
CA LEU A 38 10.46 34.02 2.72
C LEU A 38 9.47 33.03 2.13
N GLU A 39 9.91 32.20 1.18
CA GLU A 39 9.17 31.01 0.77
C GLU A 39 9.94 29.76 1.19
N ALA A 40 9.27 28.79 1.80
CA ALA A 40 9.88 27.50 2.13
C ALA A 40 8.98 26.34 1.73
N TRP A 41 9.59 25.23 1.31
CA TRP A 41 8.91 23.96 1.08
C TRP A 41 9.39 22.98 2.15
N VAL A 42 8.46 22.46 2.94
CA VAL A 42 8.73 21.57 4.08
C VAL A 42 7.77 20.38 4.06
N PHE A 43 8.17 19.28 4.71
CA PHE A 43 7.31 18.12 4.93
C PHE A 43 6.58 18.33 6.25
N ASP A 44 5.46 19.05 6.25
CA ASP A 44 4.63 19.25 7.44
C ASP A 44 3.15 19.17 7.09
N ASP A 45 2.25 19.26 8.08
CA ASP A 45 0.84 19.49 7.82
C ASP A 45 0.51 20.97 7.58
N GLU A 46 -0.72 21.25 7.15
CA GLU A 46 -1.17 22.61 6.86
C GLU A 46 -1.17 23.50 8.11
N ALA A 47 -1.51 22.95 9.28
CA ALA A 47 -1.64 23.72 10.51
C ALA A 47 -0.28 24.25 10.99
N GLU A 48 0.75 23.41 10.97
CA GLU A 48 2.12 23.79 11.31
C GLU A 48 2.65 24.85 10.34
N ARG A 49 2.43 24.66 9.03
CA ARG A 49 2.84 25.66 8.01
C ARG A 49 2.19 27.01 8.26
N GLN A 50 0.88 27.05 8.51
CA GLN A 50 0.16 28.30 8.81
C GLN A 50 0.61 28.95 10.13
N ALA A 51 0.88 28.15 11.18
CA ALA A 51 1.41 28.65 12.44
C ALA A 51 2.79 29.30 12.24
N THR A 52 3.62 28.71 11.39
CA THR A 52 4.94 29.24 11.02
C THR A 52 4.84 30.55 10.25
N GLU A 53 3.95 30.63 9.26
CA GLU A 53 3.65 31.88 8.54
C GLU A 53 3.21 33.00 9.51
N ALA A 54 2.34 32.67 10.47
CA ALA A 54 1.89 33.63 11.48
C ALA A 54 3.03 34.13 12.38
N ALA A 55 3.96 33.25 12.78
CA ALA A 55 5.12 33.62 13.58
C ALA A 55 6.05 34.59 12.82
N PHE A 56 6.31 34.34 11.54
CA PHE A 56 7.09 35.26 10.69
C PHE A 56 6.42 36.62 10.54
N LYS A 57 5.09 36.64 10.35
CA LYS A 57 4.32 37.89 10.27
C LYS A 57 4.46 38.74 11.53
N VAL A 58 4.48 38.13 12.72
CA VAL A 58 4.72 38.84 13.99
C VAL A 58 6.13 39.45 14.04
N ALA A 59 7.13 38.78 13.45
CA ALA A 59 8.49 39.28 13.36
C ALA A 59 8.71 40.35 12.27
N GLY A 60 7.70 40.63 11.43
CA GLY A 60 7.78 41.58 10.33
C GLY A 60 8.40 41.00 9.05
N VAL A 61 8.36 39.68 8.89
CA VAL A 61 8.81 38.95 7.69
C VAL A 61 7.57 38.45 6.94
N GLY A 62 7.48 38.73 5.64
CA GLY A 62 6.48 38.10 4.79
C GLY A 62 6.87 36.64 4.56
N ALA A 63 5.96 35.70 4.76
CA ALA A 63 6.30 34.28 4.63
C ALA A 63 5.19 33.47 3.95
N ARG A 64 5.61 32.52 3.10
CA ARG A 64 4.77 31.46 2.55
C ARG A 64 5.44 30.11 2.78
N ILE A 65 4.82 29.27 3.59
CA ILE A 65 5.33 27.93 3.87
C ILE A 65 4.44 26.94 3.12
N ARG A 66 5.04 26.22 2.18
CA ARG A 66 4.39 25.31 1.23
C ARG A 66 4.75 23.86 1.56
N SER A 67 3.92 22.93 1.12
CA SER A 67 4.26 21.51 1.21
C SER A 67 5.32 21.13 0.19
N ALA A 68 6.40 20.49 0.62
CA ALA A 68 7.33 19.78 -0.26
C ALA A 68 6.69 18.51 -0.85
N TYR A 69 5.73 17.91 -0.14
CA TYR A 69 4.99 16.73 -0.58
C TYR A 69 3.75 17.15 -1.38
N LYS A 70 3.64 16.69 -2.63
CA LYS A 70 2.50 16.96 -3.54
C LYS A 70 2.17 18.46 -3.72
N PRO A 71 3.14 19.33 -4.06
CA PRO A 71 2.96 20.78 -4.14
C PRO A 71 1.80 21.22 -5.05
N LEU A 72 1.56 20.53 -6.17
CA LEU A 72 0.42 20.83 -7.05
C LEU A 72 -0.92 20.60 -6.36
N VAL A 73 -1.08 19.47 -5.67
CA VAL A 73 -2.33 19.13 -4.97
C VAL A 73 -2.57 20.12 -3.83
N HIS A 74 -1.53 20.47 -3.07
CA HIS A 74 -1.61 21.48 -2.03
C HIS A 74 -1.98 22.87 -2.56
N PHE A 75 -1.48 23.27 -3.74
CA PHE A 75 -1.92 24.52 -4.37
C PHE A 75 -3.45 24.55 -4.58
N PHE A 76 -4.02 23.46 -5.11
CA PHE A 76 -5.48 23.35 -5.31
C PHE A 76 -6.29 23.28 -4.02
N LEU A 77 -5.67 22.82 -2.95
CA LEU A 77 -6.27 22.65 -1.64
C LEU A 77 -6.20 23.88 -0.74
N GLU A 78 -5.18 24.73 -0.91
CA GLU A 78 -4.83 25.79 0.05
C GLU A 78 -4.85 27.20 -0.56
N GLU A 79 -4.66 27.34 -1.88
CA GLU A 79 -4.46 28.65 -2.53
C GLU A 79 -5.46 28.92 -3.66
N PHE A 80 -5.90 27.86 -4.34
CA PHE A 80 -6.72 27.98 -5.52
C PHE A 80 -8.19 28.24 -5.20
N SER A 81 -8.80 29.19 -5.91
CA SER A 81 -10.25 29.39 -5.87
C SER A 81 -10.94 28.50 -6.91
N TRP A 82 -11.89 27.67 -6.46
CA TRP A 82 -12.72 26.84 -7.33
C TRP A 82 -13.91 27.59 -7.96
N GLU A 83 -14.11 28.86 -7.59
CA GLU A 83 -15.26 29.65 -8.03
C GLU A 83 -15.27 29.87 -9.55
N SER A 84 -16.42 29.65 -10.19
CA SER A 84 -16.59 29.89 -11.63
C SER A 84 -15.59 29.14 -12.52
N LEU A 85 -15.01 28.03 -12.05
CA LEU A 85 -14.08 27.22 -12.82
C LEU A 85 -14.80 26.55 -14.00
N GLN A 86 -14.26 26.68 -15.22
CA GLN A 86 -14.77 26.03 -16.42
C GLN A 86 -13.81 24.96 -16.96
N SER A 87 -12.52 25.27 -17.05
CA SER A 87 -11.51 24.31 -17.52
C SER A 87 -10.13 24.56 -16.90
N LEU A 88 -9.34 23.49 -16.83
CA LEU A 88 -7.95 23.46 -16.41
C LEU A 88 -7.09 22.79 -17.49
N VAL A 89 -5.97 23.42 -17.82
CA VAL A 89 -4.84 22.76 -18.49
C VAL A 89 -3.66 22.78 -17.54
N ILE A 90 -3.16 21.61 -17.19
CA ILE A 90 -2.03 21.45 -16.26
C ILE A 90 -0.83 20.89 -17.03
N GLU A 91 0.19 21.72 -17.16
CA GLU A 91 1.50 21.33 -17.63
C GLU A 91 2.30 20.73 -16.47
N TYR A 92 2.84 19.53 -16.64
CA TYR A 92 3.65 18.83 -15.63
C TYR A 92 5.04 18.48 -16.17
N PRO A 93 6.08 18.42 -15.30
CA PRO A 93 7.43 18.07 -15.74
C PRO A 93 7.53 16.62 -16.23
N LEU A 94 8.22 16.41 -17.35
CA LEU A 94 8.60 15.07 -17.84
C LEU A 94 9.99 14.69 -17.34
N LEU A 95 10.10 13.50 -16.73
CA LEU A 95 11.37 12.85 -16.46
C LEU A 95 11.59 11.75 -17.50
N GLU A 96 12.76 11.72 -18.14
CA GLU A 96 13.06 10.76 -19.20
C GLU A 96 12.83 9.30 -18.77
N GLN A 97 13.32 8.93 -17.58
CA GLN A 97 13.20 7.58 -17.06
C GLN A 97 11.84 7.28 -16.42
N SER A 98 11.03 8.29 -16.12
CA SER A 98 9.76 8.14 -15.41
C SER A 98 8.76 9.23 -15.84
N PRO A 99 8.33 9.24 -17.12
CA PRO A 99 7.59 10.35 -17.72
C PRO A 99 6.24 10.62 -17.06
N ARG A 100 5.68 9.65 -16.34
CA ARG A 100 4.38 9.77 -15.65
C ARG A 100 4.49 10.11 -14.17
N ARG A 101 5.68 10.23 -13.59
CA ARG A 101 5.86 10.39 -12.13
C ARG A 101 5.20 11.65 -11.57
N PHE A 102 5.31 12.79 -12.25
CA PHE A 102 4.65 14.03 -11.80
C PHE A 102 3.15 14.07 -12.09
N LEU A 103 2.68 13.26 -13.05
CA LEU A 103 1.26 13.06 -13.29
C LEU A 103 0.65 12.19 -12.17
N LEU A 104 1.32 11.10 -11.80
CA LEU A 104 0.94 10.26 -10.64
C LEU A 104 0.94 11.07 -9.34
N GLU A 105 1.94 11.94 -9.12
CA GLU A 105 1.97 12.82 -7.95
C GLU A 105 0.74 13.74 -7.84
N ALA A 106 0.09 14.04 -8.95
CA ALA A 106 -1.10 14.88 -8.97
C ALA A 106 -2.40 14.12 -8.63
N TYR A 107 -2.36 12.81 -8.45
CA TYR A 107 -3.49 12.04 -7.95
C TYR A 107 -3.91 12.52 -6.54
N PRO A 108 -5.21 12.55 -6.18
CA PRO A 108 -6.39 12.27 -6.98
C PRO A 108 -7.04 13.55 -7.55
N LEU A 109 -6.27 14.58 -7.97
CA LEU A 109 -6.81 15.90 -8.33
C LEU A 109 -8.02 15.85 -9.28
N ALA A 110 -7.99 14.95 -10.28
CA ALA A 110 -9.11 14.73 -11.22
C ALA A 110 -10.46 14.40 -10.55
N ALA A 111 -10.45 13.75 -9.39
CA ALA A 111 -11.65 13.41 -8.62
C ALA A 111 -12.16 14.58 -7.76
N MET A 112 -11.33 15.60 -7.54
CA MET A 112 -11.66 16.76 -6.71
C MET A 112 -12.30 17.91 -7.52
N LEU A 113 -12.35 17.80 -8.85
CA LEU A 113 -12.93 18.87 -9.67
C LEU A 113 -14.45 18.96 -9.49
N PRO A 114 -15.01 20.19 -9.53
CA PRO A 114 -16.45 20.37 -9.67
C PRO A 114 -16.99 19.67 -10.91
N GLN A 115 -18.24 19.21 -10.83
CA GLN A 115 -18.91 18.52 -11.93
C GLN A 115 -18.92 19.37 -13.21
N GLY A 116 -18.53 18.77 -14.34
CA GLY A 116 -18.55 19.40 -15.66
C GLY A 116 -17.31 20.23 -16.00
N VAL A 117 -16.35 20.37 -15.08
CA VAL A 117 -15.06 21.01 -15.38
C VAL A 117 -14.20 20.11 -16.26
N MET A 118 -13.63 20.67 -17.33
CA MET A 118 -12.69 19.96 -18.19
C MET A 118 -11.26 20.03 -17.63
N LEU A 119 -10.57 18.90 -17.55
CA LEU A 119 -9.16 18.81 -17.18
C LEU A 119 -8.34 18.25 -18.34
N CYS A 120 -7.24 18.92 -18.69
CA CYS A 120 -6.26 18.46 -19.67
C CYS A 120 -4.87 18.45 -19.04
N TRP A 121 -4.11 17.39 -19.33
CA TRP A 121 -2.72 17.23 -18.87
C TRP A 121 -1.75 17.35 -20.04
N GLU A 122 -0.69 18.13 -19.87
CA GLU A 122 0.34 18.33 -20.89
C GLU A 122 1.73 18.07 -20.28
N GLY A 123 2.45 17.07 -20.80
CA GLY A 123 3.82 16.81 -20.37
C GLY A 123 4.79 17.81 -21.02
N VAL A 124 5.65 18.43 -20.23
CA VAL A 124 6.62 19.43 -20.71
C VAL A 124 8.04 19.06 -20.26
N GLU A 125 8.98 19.08 -21.20
CA GLU A 125 10.41 18.97 -20.91
C GLU A 125 10.94 20.31 -20.37
N GLY A 126 11.70 20.28 -19.28
CA GLY A 126 12.34 21.48 -18.73
C GLY A 126 12.85 21.35 -17.30
N THR A 127 13.79 22.24 -16.95
CA THR A 127 14.29 22.45 -15.58
C THR A 127 14.26 23.95 -15.25
N PRO A 128 14.01 24.37 -13.99
CA PRO A 128 13.63 23.56 -12.83
C PRO A 128 12.24 22.93 -12.97
N ALA A 129 11.93 21.96 -12.11
CA ALA A 129 10.62 21.30 -12.12
C ALA A 129 9.54 22.24 -11.56
N HIS A 130 8.60 22.65 -12.41
CA HIS A 130 7.40 23.38 -12.03
C HIS A 130 6.19 22.84 -12.78
N TYR A 131 5.03 22.97 -12.15
CA TYR A 131 3.75 22.82 -12.83
C TYR A 131 3.30 24.18 -13.37
N ARG A 132 2.62 24.21 -14.52
CA ARG A 132 1.87 25.39 -14.96
C ARG A 132 0.40 25.07 -15.05
N VAL A 133 -0.42 25.85 -14.36
CA VAL A 133 -1.86 25.70 -14.35
C VAL A 133 -2.45 26.86 -15.13
N ARG A 134 -3.09 26.56 -16.27
CA ARG A 134 -3.87 27.51 -17.07
C ARG A 134 -5.34 27.26 -16.80
N VAL A 135 -6.06 28.32 -16.43
CA VAL A 135 -7.46 28.22 -16.01
C VAL A 135 -8.32 29.11 -16.88
N GLU A 136 -9.49 28.59 -17.25
CA GLU A 136 -10.57 29.37 -17.86
C GLU A 136 -11.74 29.41 -16.89
N ARG A 137 -12.25 30.61 -16.63
CA ARG A 137 -13.45 30.84 -15.82
C ARG A 137 -14.67 30.96 -16.71
N THR A 138 -15.87 30.73 -16.18
CA THR A 138 -17.15 30.84 -16.91
C THR A 138 -17.42 32.23 -17.48
N SER A 139 -16.75 33.26 -16.97
CA SER A 139 -16.77 34.63 -17.52
C SER A 139 -15.95 34.79 -18.81
N GLY A 140 -15.14 33.78 -19.18
CA GLY A 140 -14.13 33.83 -20.23
C GLY A 140 -12.77 34.38 -19.77
N SER A 141 -12.61 34.75 -18.49
CA SER A 141 -11.31 35.19 -17.97
C SER A 141 -10.31 34.05 -17.91
N ARG A 142 -9.04 34.36 -18.19
CA ARG A 142 -7.94 33.40 -18.18
C ARG A 142 -6.87 33.82 -17.17
N GLU A 143 -6.41 32.86 -16.39
CA GLU A 143 -5.36 33.03 -15.40
C GLU A 143 -4.32 31.91 -15.57
N ALA A 144 -3.08 32.20 -15.16
CA ALA A 144 -1.99 31.26 -15.22
C ALA A 144 -1.22 31.29 -13.90
N HIS A 145 -0.93 30.11 -13.36
CA HIS A 145 -0.18 29.92 -12.14
C HIS A 145 1.05 29.06 -12.41
N ILE A 146 2.16 29.39 -11.77
CA ILE A 146 3.38 28.56 -11.77
C ILE A 146 3.56 28.04 -10.36
N ILE A 147 3.60 26.72 -10.22
CA ILE A 147 3.76 26.03 -8.94
C ILE A 147 5.12 25.37 -8.95
N ALA A 148 6.04 25.84 -8.12
CA ALA A 148 7.34 25.21 -7.97
C ALA A 148 7.20 23.85 -7.30
N ALA A 149 7.95 22.86 -7.79
CA ALA A 149 8.04 21.52 -7.21
C ALA A 149 9.51 21.19 -6.89
N PRO A 150 10.07 21.71 -5.78
CA PRO A 150 11.47 21.50 -5.45
C PRO A 150 11.79 20.03 -5.26
N ASN A 151 12.66 19.52 -6.14
CA ASN A 151 13.14 18.15 -6.13
C ASN A 151 14.67 18.20 -6.25
N ARG A 152 15.36 17.22 -5.66
CA ARG A 152 16.82 17.10 -5.73
C ARG A 152 17.23 15.79 -6.39
N HIS A 153 18.29 15.85 -7.17
CA HIS A 153 19.00 14.65 -7.61
C HIS A 153 19.86 14.11 -6.47
N HIS A 154 19.75 12.81 -6.19
CA HIS A 154 20.60 12.15 -5.21
C HIS A 154 20.76 10.66 -5.51
N GLN A 155 21.66 10.00 -4.79
CA GLN A 155 21.66 8.54 -4.67
C GLN A 155 20.90 8.16 -3.40
N ASP A 156 20.12 7.09 -3.45
CA ASP A 156 19.42 6.56 -2.28
C ASP A 156 20.28 5.59 -1.46
N HIS A 157 19.65 4.93 -0.48
CA HIS A 157 20.28 3.98 0.45
C HIS A 157 20.81 2.70 -0.25
N VAL A 158 20.40 2.44 -1.49
CA VAL A 158 20.96 1.41 -2.37
C VAL A 158 21.74 2.04 -3.52
N GLY A 159 22.13 3.31 -3.49
CA GLY A 159 22.96 3.90 -4.54
C GLY A 159 22.28 4.04 -5.91
N GLU A 160 20.96 3.90 -6.00
CA GLU A 160 20.20 4.18 -7.22
C GLU A 160 19.97 5.69 -7.35
N ALA A 161 20.02 6.21 -8.57
CA ALA A 161 19.77 7.61 -8.83
C ALA A 161 18.28 7.94 -8.66
N GLN A 162 17.97 8.95 -7.84
CA GLN A 162 16.61 9.40 -7.57
C GLN A 162 16.45 10.90 -7.86
N PHE A 163 15.21 11.28 -8.17
CA PHE A 163 14.74 12.65 -8.21
C PHE A 163 13.53 12.79 -7.29
N SER A 164 13.79 13.30 -6.08
CA SER A 164 12.86 13.25 -4.95
C SER A 164 12.51 14.65 -4.47
N PRO A 165 11.27 14.90 -4.02
CA PRO A 165 10.91 16.11 -3.31
C PRO A 165 11.87 16.39 -2.16
N CYS A 166 12.15 17.65 -1.90
CA CYS A 166 13.13 18.05 -0.87
C CYS A 166 12.76 19.37 -0.20
N GLY A 167 13.36 19.61 0.96
CA GLY A 167 13.31 20.92 1.59
C GLY A 167 13.94 22.00 0.72
N TRP A 168 13.27 23.14 0.59
CA TRP A 168 13.77 24.28 -0.16
C TRP A 168 13.45 25.59 0.54
N LEU A 169 14.36 26.55 0.46
CA LEU A 169 14.20 27.90 0.99
C LEU A 169 14.51 28.91 -0.12
N ARG A 170 13.63 29.90 -0.26
CA ARG A 170 13.83 31.10 -1.06
C ARG A 170 13.64 32.32 -0.18
N LEU A 171 14.60 33.23 -0.23
CA LEU A 171 14.53 34.53 0.43
C LEU A 171 14.64 35.63 -0.60
N THR A 172 13.74 36.61 -0.51
CA THR A 172 13.76 37.83 -1.32
C THR A 172 13.96 39.03 -0.41
N SER A 173 15.04 39.79 -0.61
CA SER A 173 15.32 40.99 0.18
C SER A 173 14.35 42.14 -0.17
N PRO A 174 14.24 43.19 0.67
CA PRO A 174 13.46 44.38 0.35
C PRO A 174 13.91 45.10 -0.95
N LEU A 175 15.14 44.85 -1.39
CA LEU A 175 15.69 45.37 -2.65
C LEU A 175 15.40 44.47 -3.85
N GLY A 176 14.74 43.33 -3.65
CA GLY A 176 14.39 42.35 -4.68
C GLY A 176 15.50 41.33 -4.98
N GLU A 177 16.52 41.21 -4.14
CA GLU A 177 17.58 40.21 -4.33
C GLU A 177 17.09 38.84 -3.85
N ILE A 178 17.18 37.84 -4.73
CA ILE A 178 16.70 36.47 -4.46
C ILE A 178 17.89 35.57 -4.13
N SER A 179 17.77 34.80 -3.05
CA SER A 179 18.66 33.69 -2.71
C SER A 179 17.86 32.42 -2.50
N GLU A 180 18.37 31.30 -3.01
CA GLU A 180 17.72 29.99 -2.92
C GLU A 180 18.70 28.94 -2.41
N SER A 181 18.23 28.01 -1.59
CA SER A 181 19.02 26.91 -1.05
C SER A 181 18.17 25.68 -0.75
N VAL A 182 18.77 24.50 -0.91
CA VAL A 182 18.23 23.26 -0.37
C VAL A 182 18.39 23.29 1.15
N ILE A 183 17.34 22.91 1.87
CA ILE A 183 17.39 22.72 3.32
C ILE A 183 17.12 21.25 3.63
N GLU A 184 17.85 20.67 4.59
CA GLU A 184 17.52 19.35 5.11
C GLU A 184 16.37 19.48 6.10
N THR A 185 15.25 18.82 5.81
CA THR A 185 14.10 18.80 6.71
C THR A 185 14.28 17.79 7.84
N ASP A 186 13.54 17.95 8.94
CA ASP A 186 13.44 16.97 10.03
C ASP A 186 12.92 15.62 9.54
N TYR A 187 12.00 15.61 8.57
CA TYR A 187 11.52 14.42 7.87
C TYR A 187 12.66 13.68 7.13
N GLU A 188 13.44 14.41 6.33
CA GLU A 188 14.59 13.85 5.61
C GLU A 188 15.68 13.37 6.58
N ALA A 189 16.00 14.16 7.61
CA ALA A 189 17.02 13.83 8.60
C ALA A 189 16.66 12.57 9.40
N LEU A 190 15.37 12.41 9.75
CA LEU A 190 14.88 11.22 10.45
C LEU A 190 15.06 9.97 9.60
N PHE A 191 14.60 10.00 8.34
CA PHE A 191 14.75 8.88 7.41
C PHE A 191 16.23 8.55 7.16
N GLN A 192 17.07 9.55 6.94
CA GLN A 192 18.50 9.35 6.75
C GLN A 192 19.17 8.72 7.98
N ALA A 193 18.78 9.13 9.19
CA ALA A 193 19.31 8.53 10.42
C ALA A 193 18.91 7.05 10.55
N ALA A 194 17.69 6.69 10.16
CA ALA A 194 17.25 5.30 10.12
C ALA A 194 18.14 4.47 9.16
N MET A 195 18.31 4.92 7.92
CA MET A 195 19.12 4.20 6.91
C MET A 195 20.60 4.14 7.29
N ALA A 196 21.15 5.22 7.87
CA ALA A 196 22.51 5.24 8.38
C ALA A 196 22.70 4.21 9.51
N THR A 197 21.71 4.07 10.40
CA THR A 197 21.74 3.06 11.48
C THR A 197 21.83 1.65 10.90
N LEU A 198 21.07 1.32 9.85
CA LEU A 198 21.15 0.01 9.21
C LEU A 198 22.54 -0.30 8.66
N SER A 199 23.14 0.67 7.96
CA SER A 199 24.46 0.50 7.33
C SER A 199 25.62 0.41 8.32
N LEU A 200 25.50 1.06 9.49
CA LEU A 200 26.52 1.03 10.56
C LEU A 200 26.37 -0.19 11.50
N THR A 201 25.19 -0.81 11.52
CA THR A 201 24.91 -1.97 12.36
C THR A 201 25.60 -3.22 11.82
N ARG A 202 26.19 -4.01 12.72
CA ARG A 202 26.79 -5.30 12.37
C ARG A 202 25.75 -6.40 12.49
N TRP A 203 25.17 -6.76 11.35
CA TRP A 203 24.23 -7.88 11.26
C TRP A 203 24.94 -9.23 11.35
N GLN A 204 24.20 -10.25 11.80
CA GLN A 204 24.69 -11.63 11.75
C GLN A 204 24.92 -12.10 10.30
N ALA A 205 25.73 -13.14 10.14
CA ALA A 205 26.21 -13.56 8.81
C ALA A 205 25.14 -14.25 7.94
N THR A 206 24.05 -14.74 8.52
CA THR A 206 23.03 -15.52 7.81
C THR A 206 21.63 -15.03 8.15
N ALA A 207 20.77 -14.99 7.13
CA ALA A 207 19.34 -14.74 7.27
C ALA A 207 18.64 -15.84 8.12
N PRO A 208 17.57 -15.50 8.87
CA PRO A 208 17.09 -14.15 9.14
C PRO A 208 18.03 -13.39 10.08
N TYR A 209 18.32 -12.12 9.76
CA TYR A 209 19.29 -11.30 10.47
C TYR A 209 18.80 -10.82 11.84
N PHE A 210 17.49 -10.78 12.02
CA PHE A 210 16.79 -10.39 13.24
C PHE A 210 15.44 -11.11 13.32
N ASP A 211 14.83 -11.05 14.51
CA ASP A 211 13.44 -11.43 14.72
C ASP A 211 12.52 -10.30 14.24
N GLU A 212 12.44 -9.20 14.99
CA GLU A 212 11.78 -7.96 14.59
C GLU A 212 12.78 -6.80 14.59
N LEU A 213 12.87 -6.06 13.48
CA LEU A 213 13.53 -4.76 13.39
C LEU A 213 12.45 -3.68 13.43
N ASN A 214 12.34 -3.01 14.57
CA ASN A 214 11.31 -2.03 14.85
C ASN A 214 11.82 -0.59 14.69
N PHE A 215 11.05 0.24 14.02
CA PHE A 215 11.19 1.69 13.97
C PHE A 215 10.01 2.31 14.71
N THR A 216 10.20 2.73 15.96
CA THR A 216 9.20 3.52 16.68
C THR A 216 9.38 4.97 16.29
N VAL A 217 8.37 5.55 15.64
CA VAL A 217 8.43 6.91 15.11
C VAL A 217 7.27 7.74 15.67
N HIS A 218 7.59 8.93 16.16
CA HIS A 218 6.60 9.98 16.41
C HIS A 218 6.78 11.05 15.33
N TRP A 219 5.74 11.29 14.55
CA TRP A 219 5.73 12.27 13.47
C TRP A 219 4.58 13.26 13.67
N PRO A 220 4.82 14.47 14.21
CA PRO A 220 3.77 15.40 14.63
C PRO A 220 3.14 16.11 13.42
N SER A 221 2.43 15.36 12.59
CA SER A 221 1.73 15.83 11.40
C SER A 221 0.38 15.15 11.30
N ALA A 222 -0.68 15.92 11.12
CA ALA A 222 -2.02 15.40 10.87
C ALA A 222 -2.18 14.96 9.41
N ASP A 223 -2.96 13.89 9.21
CA ASP A 223 -3.41 13.49 7.87
C ASP A 223 -4.52 14.42 7.38
N ARG A 224 -4.49 14.76 6.09
CA ARG A 224 -5.58 15.48 5.43
C ARG A 224 -6.44 14.51 4.63
N ARG A 225 -7.68 14.29 5.06
CA ARG A 225 -8.69 13.55 4.27
C ARG A 225 -9.06 14.33 3.02
N LEU A 226 -9.11 13.65 1.87
CA LEU A 226 -9.56 14.21 0.60
C LEU A 226 -11.03 13.86 0.34
N ALA A 227 -11.68 14.63 -0.54
CA ALA A 227 -13.08 14.44 -0.92
C ALA A 227 -13.27 13.31 -1.96
N TRP A 228 -12.50 12.23 -1.84
CA TRP A 228 -12.56 11.07 -2.73
C TRP A 228 -12.29 9.78 -1.94
N GLY A 229 -13.27 8.88 -1.90
CA GLY A 229 -13.14 7.58 -1.23
C GLY A 229 -12.51 7.65 0.17
N ASP A 230 -11.45 6.86 0.35
CA ASP A 230 -10.61 6.83 1.54
C ASP A 230 -9.27 7.58 1.38
N GLU A 231 -9.09 8.32 0.28
CA GLU A 231 -7.85 9.05 -0.03
C GLU A 231 -7.45 10.08 1.02
N ARG A 232 -6.14 10.12 1.30
CA ARG A 232 -5.53 11.00 2.30
C ARG A 232 -4.17 11.48 1.83
N ILE A 233 -3.83 12.69 2.24
CA ILE A 233 -2.43 13.14 2.25
C ILE A 233 -1.89 12.83 3.64
N SER A 234 -1.02 11.82 3.73
CA SER A 234 -0.36 11.41 4.97
C SER A 234 1.15 11.33 4.79
N LEU A 235 1.88 12.18 5.52
CA LEU A 235 3.34 12.08 5.64
C LEU A 235 3.76 10.91 6.53
N ALA A 236 2.93 10.56 7.52
CA ALA A 236 3.18 9.45 8.42
C ALA A 236 3.08 8.10 7.70
N GLU A 237 2.08 7.92 6.84
CA GLU A 237 1.97 6.74 5.99
C GLU A 237 3.12 6.68 4.97
N ALA A 238 3.40 7.78 4.28
CA ALA A 238 4.54 7.83 3.36
C ALA A 238 5.87 7.48 4.07
N LEU A 239 6.05 7.88 5.33
CA LEU A 239 7.23 7.53 6.11
C LEU A 239 7.25 6.06 6.53
N HIS A 240 6.09 5.49 6.85
CA HIS A 240 5.93 4.05 7.11
C HIS A 240 6.42 3.25 5.90
N GLU A 241 5.93 3.61 4.72
CA GLU A 241 6.26 2.97 3.44
C GLU A 241 7.74 3.15 3.07
N GLU A 242 8.28 4.36 3.30
CA GLU A 242 9.70 4.64 3.09
C GLU A 242 10.60 3.78 3.97
N LEU A 243 10.33 3.72 5.27
CA LEU A 243 11.12 2.93 6.20
C LEU A 243 11.04 1.44 5.87
N TYR A 244 9.84 0.93 5.57
CA TYR A 244 9.65 -0.48 5.27
C TYR A 244 10.40 -0.91 4.01
N PHE A 245 10.08 -0.31 2.86
CA PHE A 245 10.64 -0.75 1.59
C PHE A 245 12.13 -0.42 1.45
N SER A 246 12.59 0.71 1.99
CA SER A 246 14.03 1.02 1.97
C SER A 246 14.85 0.04 2.82
N THR A 247 14.29 -0.41 3.95
CA THR A 247 14.93 -1.44 4.77
C THR A 247 14.97 -2.78 4.05
N LEU A 248 13.88 -3.16 3.37
CA LEU A 248 13.83 -4.39 2.57
C LEU A 248 14.86 -4.35 1.42
N GLU A 249 14.94 -3.25 0.70
CA GLU A 249 15.90 -3.01 -0.39
C GLU A 249 17.35 -3.06 0.12
N TYR A 250 17.62 -2.46 1.29
CA TYR A 250 18.92 -2.58 1.96
C TYR A 250 19.29 -4.04 2.22
N PHE A 251 18.37 -4.85 2.78
CA PHE A 251 18.69 -6.24 3.10
C PHE A 251 18.74 -7.16 1.88
N GLN A 252 18.01 -6.87 0.80
CA GLN A 252 18.20 -7.55 -0.48
C GLN A 252 19.64 -7.37 -0.97
N ARG A 253 20.15 -6.14 -0.95
CA ARG A 253 21.55 -5.87 -1.31
C ARG A 253 22.55 -6.49 -0.33
N HIS A 254 22.26 -6.42 0.96
CA HIS A 254 23.09 -7.06 1.99
C HIS A 254 23.23 -8.57 1.76
N ALA A 255 22.15 -9.23 1.32
CA ALA A 255 22.12 -10.65 0.98
C ALA A 255 22.71 -10.98 -0.41
N GLY A 256 23.09 -9.96 -1.19
CA GLY A 256 23.54 -10.15 -2.58
C GLY A 256 22.43 -10.53 -3.56
N LEU A 257 21.18 -10.27 -3.22
CA LEU A 257 20.02 -10.50 -4.09
C LEU A 257 19.71 -9.28 -4.97
N ALA A 258 18.98 -9.52 -6.06
CA ALA A 258 18.45 -8.45 -6.88
C ALA A 258 17.38 -7.65 -6.10
N LEU A 259 17.24 -6.36 -6.42
CA LEU A 259 16.14 -5.56 -5.88
C LEU A 259 14.80 -6.14 -6.35
N GLY A 260 13.86 -6.27 -5.43
CA GLY A 260 12.56 -6.91 -5.67
C GLY A 260 12.57 -8.44 -5.58
N ASP A 261 13.69 -9.08 -5.23
CA ASP A 261 13.70 -10.52 -4.95
C ASP A 261 12.82 -10.82 -3.73
N ARG A 262 11.76 -11.61 -3.97
CA ARG A 262 10.71 -11.93 -3.00
C ARG A 262 11.12 -13.01 -2.01
N SER A 263 12.20 -13.76 -2.29
CA SER A 263 12.71 -14.83 -1.45
C SER A 263 13.57 -14.34 -0.28
N ILE A 264 13.88 -13.05 -0.21
CA ILE A 264 14.67 -12.45 0.87
C ILE A 264 14.02 -12.71 2.23
N GLN A 265 14.79 -13.20 3.20
CA GLN A 265 14.30 -13.52 4.55
C GLN A 265 15.06 -12.70 5.62
N PRO A 266 14.94 -11.36 5.67
CA PRO A 266 15.77 -10.57 6.58
C PRO A 266 15.33 -10.68 8.04
N GLY A 267 14.06 -10.99 8.28
CA GLY A 267 13.35 -10.79 9.53
C GLY A 267 12.13 -9.89 9.36
N GLN A 268 11.31 -9.76 10.41
CA GLN A 268 10.12 -8.91 10.37
C GLN A 268 10.53 -7.44 10.49
N ILE A 269 10.23 -6.63 9.47
CA ILE A 269 10.55 -5.19 9.44
C ILE A 269 9.28 -4.44 9.84
N VAL A 270 9.34 -3.62 10.90
CA VAL A 270 8.15 -2.99 11.49
C VAL A 270 8.35 -1.49 11.73
N PRO A 271 7.83 -0.63 10.85
CA PRO A 271 7.64 0.78 11.16
C PRO A 271 6.36 1.02 11.97
N GLU A 272 6.51 1.39 13.24
CA GLU A 272 5.42 1.88 14.11
C GLU A 272 5.41 3.41 14.06
N VAL A 273 4.75 3.97 13.04
CA VAL A 273 4.68 5.42 12.83
C VAL A 273 3.41 6.00 13.45
N SER A 274 3.56 6.71 14.56
CA SER A 274 2.48 7.43 15.23
C SER A 274 2.49 8.91 14.87
N THR A 275 1.31 9.50 14.71
CA THR A 275 1.14 10.95 14.59
C THR A 275 1.06 11.65 15.94
N GLN A 276 1.14 10.88 17.05
CA GLN A 276 1.14 11.40 18.40
C GLN A 276 2.58 11.79 18.81
N GLY A 277 2.71 12.93 19.48
CA GLY A 277 3.98 13.48 19.95
C GLY A 277 4.09 14.98 19.65
N GLU A 278 4.96 15.68 20.35
CA GLU A 278 5.19 17.12 20.14
C GLU A 278 6.39 17.41 19.22
N MET A 279 7.25 16.41 19.01
CA MET A 279 8.49 16.56 18.24
C MET A 279 8.86 15.26 17.52
N PRO A 280 9.49 15.34 16.33
CA PRO A 280 9.94 14.17 15.59
C PRO A 280 10.90 13.34 16.42
N TYR A 281 10.64 12.04 16.48
CA TYR A 281 11.41 11.09 17.26
C TYR A 281 11.54 9.78 16.49
N LEU A 282 12.71 9.15 16.59
CA LEU A 282 13.01 7.84 16.05
C LEU A 282 13.73 7.00 17.09
N GLN A 283 13.22 5.80 17.30
CA GLN A 283 13.95 4.71 17.93
C GLN A 283 14.03 3.53 16.97
N VAL A 284 15.24 3.02 16.73
CA VAL A 284 15.48 1.79 15.99
C VAL A 284 15.89 0.72 16.98
N SER A 285 15.19 -0.40 16.99
CA SER A 285 15.46 -1.49 17.94
C SER A 285 15.26 -2.87 17.33
N VAL A 286 16.03 -3.85 17.81
CA VAL A 286 15.80 -5.27 17.53
C VAL A 286 15.05 -5.88 18.71
N ARG A 287 13.95 -6.57 18.42
CA ARG A 287 13.02 -7.14 19.40
C ARG A 287 12.72 -8.61 19.07
N PRO A 288 12.34 -9.44 20.04
CA PRO A 288 11.72 -10.75 19.77
C PRO A 288 10.44 -10.58 18.95
N LEU A 289 10.07 -11.61 18.18
CA LEU A 289 8.78 -11.65 17.48
C LEU A 289 7.63 -11.54 18.48
N ASP A 290 6.63 -10.75 18.15
CA ASP A 290 5.41 -10.69 18.95
C ASP A 290 4.63 -12.01 18.83
N THR A 291 4.32 -12.62 19.97
CA THR A 291 3.46 -13.81 20.09
C THR A 291 2.13 -13.50 20.74
N SER A 292 1.80 -12.21 20.93
CA SER A 292 0.53 -11.78 21.47
C SER A 292 -0.63 -12.20 20.56
N ARG A 293 -1.79 -12.39 21.20
CA ARG A 293 -3.04 -12.77 20.55
C ARG A 293 -4.09 -11.73 20.94
N PRO A 294 -4.32 -10.70 20.11
CA PRO A 294 -5.28 -9.65 20.44
C PRO A 294 -6.70 -10.22 20.44
N ALA A 295 -7.47 -9.86 21.48
CA ALA A 295 -8.89 -10.19 21.54
C ALA A 295 -9.67 -9.27 20.59
N CYS A 296 -10.66 -9.84 19.90
CA CYS A 296 -11.56 -9.11 19.02
C CYS A 296 -12.99 -9.59 19.27
N ASP A 297 -13.94 -8.65 19.29
CA ASP A 297 -15.35 -9.00 19.44
C ASP A 297 -15.85 -9.76 18.22
N GLU A 298 -16.67 -10.78 18.47
CA GLU A 298 -17.25 -11.56 17.39
C GLU A 298 -18.33 -10.77 16.65
N VAL A 299 -18.30 -10.85 15.33
CA VAL A 299 -19.28 -10.19 14.45
C VAL A 299 -19.88 -11.17 13.45
N ALA A 300 -21.10 -10.92 12.98
CA ALA A 300 -21.66 -11.69 11.87
C ALA A 300 -20.83 -11.43 10.60
N LEU A 301 -20.40 -12.49 9.91
CA LEU A 301 -19.51 -12.36 8.74
C LEU A 301 -20.12 -11.53 7.61
N ASP A 302 -21.44 -11.61 7.41
CA ASP A 302 -22.14 -10.86 6.36
C ASP A 302 -22.15 -9.35 6.58
N THR A 303 -21.94 -8.90 7.81
CA THR A 303 -21.98 -7.49 8.21
C THR A 303 -20.70 -7.08 8.94
N ALA A 304 -19.60 -7.81 8.72
CA ALA A 304 -18.32 -7.47 9.32
C ALA A 304 -17.82 -6.16 8.69
N HIS A 305 -17.72 -5.09 9.48
CA HIS A 305 -17.25 -3.80 9.00
C HIS A 305 -15.72 -3.62 9.10
N GLN A 306 -15.01 -4.64 9.56
CA GLN A 306 -13.55 -4.68 9.70
C GLN A 306 -13.06 -6.13 9.76
N ALA A 307 -11.74 -6.31 9.70
CA ALA A 307 -11.08 -7.59 9.93
C ALA A 307 -11.53 -8.24 11.25
N ILE A 308 -11.75 -9.56 11.23
CA ILE A 308 -12.24 -10.35 12.37
C ILE A 308 -11.09 -10.95 13.18
N GLY A 309 -11.34 -11.32 14.45
CA GLY A 309 -10.31 -11.95 15.29
C GLY A 309 -9.93 -13.36 14.85
N VAL A 310 -8.69 -13.78 15.14
CA VAL A 310 -8.19 -15.14 14.90
C VAL A 310 -9.05 -16.20 15.61
N ASP A 311 -9.50 -15.92 16.83
CA ASP A 311 -10.40 -16.79 17.60
C ASP A 311 -11.71 -17.08 16.84
N GLN A 312 -12.26 -16.04 16.20
CA GLN A 312 -13.45 -16.19 15.37
C GLN A 312 -13.16 -17.00 14.10
N ILE A 313 -12.01 -16.78 13.45
CA ILE A 313 -11.61 -17.55 12.26
C ILE A 313 -11.52 -19.06 12.60
N GLU A 314 -10.80 -19.40 13.67
CA GLU A 314 -10.63 -20.79 14.13
C GLU A 314 -11.98 -21.45 14.47
N ARG A 315 -12.87 -20.72 15.16
CA ARG A 315 -14.21 -21.22 15.50
C ARG A 315 -15.06 -21.47 14.25
N VAL A 316 -15.09 -20.53 13.30
CA VAL A 316 -15.84 -20.71 12.04
C VAL A 316 -15.30 -21.89 11.24
N LEU A 317 -13.98 -22.10 11.20
CA LEU A 317 -13.37 -23.28 10.58
C LEU A 317 -13.77 -24.59 11.29
N ALA A 318 -13.78 -24.59 12.63
CA ALA A 318 -14.20 -25.75 13.40
C ALA A 318 -15.68 -26.10 13.16
N GLU A 319 -16.56 -25.09 13.09
CA GLU A 319 -18.00 -25.24 12.79
C GLU A 319 -18.27 -25.76 11.37
N LEU A 320 -17.43 -25.41 10.40
CA LEU A 320 -17.51 -25.93 9.03
C LEU A 320 -17.26 -27.44 8.96
N GLY A 321 -16.50 -28.00 9.91
CA GLY A 321 -16.19 -29.43 9.98
C GLY A 321 -15.10 -29.86 8.99
N GLY A 322 -15.19 -31.10 8.49
CA GLY A 322 -14.18 -31.68 7.62
C GLY A 322 -12.88 -32.07 8.33
N GLN A 323 -11.90 -32.55 7.56
CA GLN A 323 -10.58 -32.92 8.05
C GLN A 323 -9.73 -31.65 8.29
N ALA A 324 -9.22 -31.48 9.51
CA ALA A 324 -8.30 -30.39 9.83
C ALA A 324 -6.88 -30.67 9.34
N MET A 325 -6.20 -29.63 8.88
CA MET A 325 -4.79 -29.61 8.51
C MET A 325 -4.12 -28.42 9.19
N HIS A 326 -2.85 -28.60 9.60
CA HIS A 326 -2.13 -27.58 10.33
C HIS A 326 -0.68 -27.48 9.87
N THR A 327 -0.14 -26.27 9.96
CA THR A 327 1.30 -25.98 9.97
C THR A 327 1.56 -24.84 10.97
N VAL A 328 2.81 -24.40 11.09
CA VAL A 328 3.20 -23.33 12.02
C VAL A 328 3.87 -22.17 11.29
N THR A 329 3.71 -20.97 11.81
CA THR A 329 4.44 -19.78 11.36
C THR A 329 5.83 -19.72 12.01
N ARG A 330 6.67 -18.78 11.56
CA ARG A 330 7.96 -18.51 12.23
C ARG A 330 7.78 -18.13 13.70
N ALA A 331 6.78 -17.32 14.05
CA ALA A 331 6.51 -16.95 15.45
C ALA A 331 5.76 -18.03 16.23
N GLY A 332 5.49 -19.19 15.63
CA GLY A 332 4.84 -20.34 16.27
C GLY A 332 3.31 -20.27 16.34
N ARG A 333 2.67 -19.41 15.54
CA ARG A 333 1.21 -19.40 15.38
C ARG A 333 0.78 -20.56 14.50
N THR A 334 -0.42 -21.07 14.74
CA THR A 334 -1.01 -22.13 13.90
C THR A 334 -1.56 -21.53 12.61
N VAL A 335 -1.23 -22.15 11.48
CA VAL A 335 -1.94 -21.97 10.21
C VAL A 335 -2.89 -23.16 10.05
N GLU A 336 -4.18 -22.90 9.92
CA GLU A 336 -5.22 -23.94 9.88
C GLU A 336 -5.96 -23.95 8.54
N ALA A 337 -6.18 -25.15 8.02
CA ALA A 337 -7.06 -25.39 6.89
C ALA A 337 -8.07 -26.52 7.16
N ARG A 338 -9.20 -26.49 6.44
CA ARG A 338 -10.26 -27.52 6.51
C ARG A 338 -10.49 -28.14 5.14
N TYR A 339 -10.47 -29.46 5.09
CA TYR A 339 -10.77 -30.25 3.90
C TYR A 339 -12.17 -30.89 4.01
N LEU A 340 -13.05 -30.48 3.09
CA LEU A 340 -14.39 -31.05 2.93
C LEU A 340 -14.39 -31.91 1.67
N ALA A 341 -14.49 -33.22 1.86
CA ALA A 341 -14.54 -34.18 0.77
C ALA A 341 -15.96 -34.29 0.19
N GLY A 342 -16.08 -34.30 -1.13
CA GLY A 342 -17.34 -34.41 -1.85
C GLY A 342 -17.18 -35.07 -3.23
N GLY A 343 -18.27 -35.18 -3.98
CA GLY A 343 -18.29 -35.79 -5.31
C GLY A 343 -18.00 -34.83 -6.46
N GLU A 344 -18.04 -33.51 -6.23
CA GLU A 344 -17.65 -32.50 -7.20
C GLU A 344 -16.11 -32.45 -7.38
N ARG A 345 -15.63 -31.71 -8.37
CA ARG A 345 -14.19 -31.49 -8.61
C ARG A 345 -13.60 -30.64 -7.49
N ALA A 346 -12.50 -31.12 -6.91
CA ALA A 346 -11.81 -30.46 -5.81
C ALA A 346 -11.27 -29.07 -6.18
N VAL A 347 -11.51 -28.09 -5.29
CA VAL A 347 -11.01 -26.71 -5.38
C VAL A 347 -10.28 -26.34 -4.08
N MET A 348 -9.14 -25.66 -4.19
CA MET A 348 -8.46 -25.05 -3.05
C MET A 348 -8.84 -23.57 -2.98
N ILE A 349 -9.20 -23.09 -1.79
CA ILE A 349 -9.56 -21.70 -1.50
C ILE A 349 -8.57 -21.20 -0.44
N SER A 350 -7.83 -20.13 -0.74
CA SER A 350 -6.93 -19.49 0.22
C SER A 350 -7.16 -17.99 0.33
N ALA A 351 -6.78 -17.43 1.47
CA ALA A 351 -6.73 -16.00 1.71
C ALA A 351 -5.69 -15.66 2.78
N GLY A 352 -5.41 -14.37 2.94
CA GLY A 352 -4.54 -13.89 4.01
C GLY A 352 -3.08 -14.33 3.87
N GLN A 353 -2.62 -14.63 2.65
CA GLN A 353 -1.19 -14.79 2.36
C GLN A 353 -0.47 -13.45 2.63
N HIS A 354 -1.04 -12.35 2.14
CA HIS A 354 -0.65 -11.01 2.50
C HIS A 354 -1.64 -10.51 3.53
N ALA A 355 -1.20 -10.33 4.77
CA ALA A 355 -2.14 -10.15 5.86
C ALA A 355 -2.73 -8.74 5.95
N ASN A 356 -2.14 -7.77 5.24
CA ASN A 356 -2.70 -6.43 5.07
C ASN A 356 -3.83 -6.36 4.02
N GLU A 357 -4.00 -7.40 3.20
CA GLU A 357 -5.08 -7.56 2.23
C GLU A 357 -6.30 -8.23 2.89
N ILE A 358 -7.06 -7.42 3.63
CA ILE A 358 -7.93 -7.88 4.72
C ILE A 358 -9.26 -8.51 4.28
N SER A 359 -9.77 -8.23 3.07
CA SER A 359 -11.12 -8.65 2.67
C SER A 359 -11.21 -10.14 2.32
N GLY A 360 -10.11 -10.73 1.88
CA GLY A 360 -10.04 -12.12 1.43
C GLY A 360 -10.42 -13.12 2.54
N VAL A 361 -10.02 -12.86 3.78
CA VAL A 361 -10.26 -13.76 4.93
C VAL A 361 -11.77 -13.96 5.15
N VAL A 362 -12.52 -12.86 5.27
CA VAL A 362 -13.97 -12.88 5.47
C VAL A 362 -14.67 -13.43 4.21
N GLY A 363 -14.21 -13.04 3.03
CA GLY A 363 -14.76 -13.54 1.75
C GLY A 363 -14.65 -15.05 1.60
N ALA A 364 -13.49 -15.63 1.94
CA ALA A 364 -13.26 -17.08 1.92
C ALA A 364 -14.18 -17.82 2.89
N LEU A 365 -14.28 -17.33 4.14
CA LEU A 365 -15.12 -17.97 5.17
C LEU A 365 -16.61 -17.96 4.79
N ARG A 366 -17.13 -16.83 4.31
CA ARG A 366 -18.52 -16.73 3.82
C ARG A 366 -18.78 -17.69 2.66
N ALA A 367 -17.86 -17.74 1.71
CA ALA A 367 -17.98 -18.64 0.57
C ALA A 367 -17.96 -20.12 1.01
N ALA A 368 -17.09 -20.49 1.95
CA ALA A 368 -17.04 -21.84 2.49
C ALA A 368 -18.32 -22.21 3.25
N GLN A 369 -18.91 -21.31 4.03
CA GLN A 369 -20.20 -21.55 4.67
C GLN A 369 -21.31 -21.81 3.64
N GLN A 370 -21.35 -21.04 2.54
CA GLN A 370 -22.31 -21.23 1.46
C GLN A 370 -22.07 -22.54 0.69
N LEU A 371 -20.82 -22.84 0.33
CA LEU A 371 -20.45 -24.07 -0.38
C LEU A 371 -20.68 -25.30 0.50
N GLY A 372 -20.45 -25.22 1.80
CA GLY A 372 -20.68 -26.31 2.76
C GLY A 372 -22.14 -26.77 2.85
N GLN A 373 -23.10 -25.95 2.41
CA GLN A 373 -24.51 -26.36 2.30
C GLN A 373 -24.79 -27.24 1.06
N ARG A 374 -23.84 -27.36 0.12
CA ARG A 374 -24.00 -28.19 -1.09
C ARG A 374 -23.56 -29.63 -0.77
N PRO A 375 -24.44 -30.64 -0.94
CA PRO A 375 -24.13 -32.02 -0.52
C PRO A 375 -22.94 -32.69 -1.22
N GLN A 376 -22.49 -32.16 -2.36
CA GLN A 376 -21.38 -32.71 -3.14
C GLN A 376 -20.15 -31.81 -3.12
N ALA A 377 -20.16 -30.72 -2.32
CA ALA A 377 -19.06 -29.78 -2.27
C ALA A 377 -17.74 -30.46 -1.95
N HIS A 378 -16.71 -30.17 -2.73
CA HIS A 378 -15.39 -30.75 -2.60
C HIS A 378 -14.34 -29.65 -2.62
N PHE A 379 -13.88 -29.23 -1.44
CA PHE A 379 -12.93 -28.13 -1.36
C PHE A 379 -12.04 -28.19 -0.12
N VAL A 380 -10.90 -27.50 -0.21
CA VAL A 380 -10.07 -27.12 0.95
C VAL A 380 -10.16 -25.62 1.14
N ILE A 381 -10.27 -25.16 2.38
CA ILE A 381 -10.18 -23.74 2.74
C ILE A 381 -9.01 -23.49 3.70
N SER A 382 -8.17 -22.51 3.38
CA SER A 382 -7.08 -21.98 4.21
C SER A 382 -7.21 -20.44 4.26
N PRO A 383 -8.09 -19.90 5.13
CA PRO A 383 -8.54 -18.51 5.04
C PRO A 383 -7.54 -17.50 5.62
N LEU A 384 -6.53 -17.96 6.36
CA LEU A 384 -5.50 -17.14 6.96
C LEU A 384 -4.15 -17.86 6.89
N GLU A 385 -3.41 -17.64 5.80
CA GLU A 385 -2.12 -18.30 5.57
C GLU A 385 -0.94 -17.61 6.27
N ASN A 386 -1.03 -16.31 6.57
CA ASN A 386 -0.01 -15.54 7.30
C ASN A 386 -0.52 -14.96 8.65
N PRO A 387 -0.76 -15.81 9.68
CA PRO A 387 -1.16 -15.35 11.01
C PRO A 387 -0.19 -14.38 11.69
N ASP A 388 1.11 -14.46 11.39
CA ASP A 388 2.12 -13.55 11.95
C ASP A 388 1.95 -12.13 11.40
N GLY A 389 1.80 -12.02 10.08
CA GLY A 389 1.45 -10.76 9.43
C GLY A 389 0.09 -10.24 9.92
N TYR A 390 -0.89 -11.11 10.19
CA TYR A 390 -2.22 -10.69 10.62
C TYR A 390 -2.25 -10.10 12.03
N ALA A 391 -1.49 -10.70 12.94
CA ALA A 391 -1.26 -10.12 14.26
C ALA A 391 -0.54 -8.75 14.15
N LEU A 392 0.46 -8.66 13.27
CA LEU A 392 1.15 -7.41 13.00
C LEU A 392 0.22 -6.33 12.41
N GLN A 393 -0.63 -6.70 11.45
CA GLN A 393 -1.63 -5.80 10.85
C GLN A 393 -2.54 -5.23 11.92
N SER A 394 -3.05 -6.07 12.82
CA SER A 394 -3.90 -5.64 13.95
C SER A 394 -3.17 -4.68 14.88
N ARG A 395 -1.89 -4.96 15.20
CA ARG A 395 -1.03 -4.09 16.02
C ARG A 395 -0.84 -2.72 15.37
N LEU A 396 -0.55 -2.67 14.07
CA LEU A 396 -0.31 -1.42 13.35
C LEU A 396 -1.60 -0.62 13.14
N ALA A 397 -2.72 -1.29 12.85
CA ALA A 397 -4.02 -0.67 12.68
C ALA A 397 -4.56 -0.04 13.98
N ALA A 398 -4.16 -0.56 15.15
CA ALA A 398 -4.46 0.07 16.43
C ALA A 398 -3.77 1.43 16.62
N ILE A 399 -2.63 1.66 15.95
CA ILE A 399 -1.89 2.92 15.98
C ILE A 399 -2.39 3.84 14.85
N GLN A 400 -2.47 3.31 13.62
CA GLN A 400 -2.85 4.05 12.43
C GLN A 400 -3.87 3.26 11.59
N PRO A 401 -5.18 3.40 11.85
CA PRO A 401 -6.20 2.53 11.27
C PRO A 401 -6.43 2.71 9.76
N ARG A 402 -5.66 3.58 9.10
CA ARG A 402 -5.84 4.00 7.70
C ARG A 402 -4.58 3.85 6.85
N HIS A 403 -3.48 3.34 7.40
CA HIS A 403 -2.27 3.12 6.62
C HIS A 403 -2.34 1.77 5.91
N MET A 404 -1.79 1.62 4.71
CA MET A 404 -1.71 0.35 3.96
C MET A 404 -1.09 -0.82 4.74
N HIS A 405 -0.17 -0.51 5.67
CA HIS A 405 0.53 -1.49 6.51
C HIS A 405 1.26 -2.58 5.71
N HIS A 406 2.00 -2.22 4.67
CA HIS A 406 2.80 -3.19 3.91
C HIS A 406 3.81 -3.97 4.77
N ALA A 407 4.18 -3.45 5.95
CA ALA A 407 4.92 -4.19 6.97
C ALA A 407 4.28 -5.55 7.36
N ALA A 408 2.96 -5.67 7.25
CA ALA A 408 2.19 -6.88 7.50
C ALA A 408 1.94 -7.75 6.26
N ARG A 409 2.42 -7.34 5.07
CA ARG A 409 2.28 -8.10 3.83
C ARG A 409 3.06 -9.42 3.87
N TYR A 410 4.30 -9.38 4.37
CA TYR A 410 5.21 -10.52 4.35
C TYR A 410 5.11 -11.38 5.61
N THR A 411 5.68 -12.59 5.54
CA THR A 411 5.77 -13.49 6.71
C THR A 411 6.71 -12.89 7.77
N ALA A 412 6.78 -13.48 8.96
CA ALA A 412 7.77 -13.06 9.95
C ALA A 412 9.22 -13.36 9.54
N PHE A 413 9.48 -14.08 8.44
CA PHE A 413 10.80 -14.10 7.81
C PHE A 413 11.10 -12.84 7.01
N GLY A 414 10.10 -12.03 6.67
CA GLY A 414 10.19 -10.85 5.81
C GLY A 414 10.13 -11.16 4.31
N ASN A 415 9.82 -12.41 3.94
CA ASN A 415 9.66 -12.85 2.56
C ASN A 415 8.19 -12.95 2.16
N ASP A 416 7.94 -12.95 0.85
CA ASP A 416 6.62 -13.24 0.31
C ASP A 416 6.29 -14.72 0.48
N LEU A 417 5.14 -15.06 1.05
CA LEU A 417 4.75 -16.46 1.30
C LEU A 417 4.83 -17.32 0.03
N GLN A 418 4.44 -16.78 -1.13
CA GLN A 418 4.46 -17.51 -2.41
C GLN A 418 5.88 -17.87 -2.87
N SER A 419 6.89 -17.19 -2.36
CA SER A 419 8.31 -17.44 -2.68
C SER A 419 9.00 -18.42 -1.73
N GLN A 420 8.30 -18.90 -0.69
CA GLN A 420 8.89 -19.89 0.21
C GLN A 420 9.22 -21.19 -0.56
N PRO A 421 10.38 -21.81 -0.28
CA PRO A 421 10.73 -23.07 -0.91
C PRO A 421 9.78 -24.19 -0.44
N LEU A 422 9.46 -25.10 -1.37
CA LEU A 422 8.62 -26.27 -1.10
C LEU A 422 9.26 -27.22 -0.08
N GLY A 423 8.43 -27.97 0.63
CA GLY A 423 8.85 -28.99 1.59
C GLY A 423 9.39 -28.45 2.92
N GLN A 424 9.26 -27.15 3.18
CA GLN A 424 9.56 -26.55 4.49
C GLN A 424 8.33 -26.61 5.41
N PRO A 425 8.52 -26.73 6.74
CA PRO A 425 7.42 -26.91 7.69
C PRO A 425 6.78 -25.59 8.15
N PHE A 426 6.67 -24.61 7.24
CA PHE A 426 6.18 -23.25 7.55
C PHE A 426 4.86 -22.95 6.85
N GLU A 427 4.52 -21.68 6.67
CA GLU A 427 3.20 -21.24 6.20
C GLU A 427 2.81 -21.87 4.85
N HIS A 428 3.73 -21.89 3.88
CA HIS A 428 3.47 -22.47 2.57
C HIS A 428 3.10 -23.97 2.61
N ALA A 429 3.54 -24.71 3.64
CA ALA A 429 3.25 -26.13 3.78
C ALA A 429 1.75 -26.46 3.80
N ILE A 430 0.90 -25.50 4.23
CA ILE A 430 -0.55 -25.72 4.25
C ILE A 430 -1.11 -25.96 2.85
N ARG A 431 -0.53 -25.31 1.84
CA ARG A 431 -0.91 -25.48 0.43
C ARG A 431 -0.51 -26.85 -0.09
N GLU A 432 0.67 -27.33 0.29
CA GLU A 432 1.18 -28.64 -0.12
C GLU A 432 0.29 -29.75 0.45
N GLN A 433 -0.07 -29.63 1.73
CA GLN A 433 -1.02 -30.53 2.40
C GLN A 433 -2.40 -30.48 1.72
N ALA A 434 -2.92 -29.28 1.44
CA ALA A 434 -4.23 -29.08 0.82
C ALA A 434 -4.31 -29.74 -0.55
N VAL A 435 -3.34 -29.50 -1.43
CA VAL A 435 -3.30 -30.07 -2.79
C VAL A 435 -3.09 -31.58 -2.74
N ALA A 436 -2.18 -32.07 -1.90
CA ALA A 436 -1.92 -33.50 -1.77
C ALA A 436 -3.13 -34.28 -1.24
N ALA A 437 -3.89 -33.71 -0.29
CA ALA A 437 -5.07 -34.35 0.30
C ALA A 437 -6.28 -34.35 -0.64
N SER A 438 -6.52 -33.24 -1.33
CA SER A 438 -7.74 -33.03 -2.12
C SER A 438 -7.62 -33.38 -3.61
N GLY A 439 -6.40 -33.35 -4.16
CA GLY A 439 -6.20 -33.41 -5.60
C GLY A 439 -6.77 -32.21 -6.36
N ALA A 440 -6.92 -31.06 -5.69
CA ALA A 440 -7.47 -29.85 -6.27
C ALA A 440 -6.73 -29.46 -7.56
N ARG A 441 -7.51 -29.12 -8.61
CA ARG A 441 -6.98 -28.66 -9.90
C ARG A 441 -7.22 -27.18 -10.17
N LEU A 442 -8.00 -26.52 -9.31
CA LEU A 442 -8.18 -25.07 -9.28
C LEU A 442 -7.82 -24.57 -7.88
N HIS A 443 -6.99 -23.52 -7.83
CA HIS A 443 -6.70 -22.75 -6.63
C HIS A 443 -7.28 -21.34 -6.78
N ILE A 444 -8.22 -20.97 -5.91
CA ILE A 444 -8.76 -19.61 -5.80
C ILE A 444 -8.01 -18.94 -4.65
N ASN A 445 -7.13 -18.00 -4.98
CA ASN A 445 -6.24 -17.32 -4.04
C ASN A 445 -6.67 -15.87 -3.88
N LEU A 446 -7.30 -15.55 -2.75
CA LEU A 446 -7.90 -14.23 -2.55
C LEU A 446 -6.87 -13.22 -2.08
N HIS A 447 -6.76 -12.14 -2.83
CA HIS A 447 -5.80 -11.06 -2.63
C HIS A 447 -6.47 -9.68 -2.73
N GLY A 448 -5.71 -8.69 -2.32
CA GLY A 448 -6.04 -7.28 -2.40
C GLY A 448 -4.82 -6.44 -2.72
N TYR A 449 -4.99 -5.14 -2.76
CA TYR A 449 -3.90 -4.18 -3.01
C TYR A 449 -4.28 -2.80 -2.46
N PRO A 450 -3.38 -1.79 -2.53
CA PRO A 450 -3.64 -0.46 -1.98
C PRO A 450 -5.01 0.11 -2.36
N ALA A 451 -5.78 0.49 -1.33
CA ALA A 451 -7.10 1.10 -1.47
C ALA A 451 -7.03 2.61 -1.78
N HIS A 452 -5.85 3.20 -1.61
CA HIS A 452 -5.52 4.60 -1.86
C HIS A 452 -4.07 4.75 -2.35
N GLU A 453 -3.63 5.99 -2.60
CA GLU A 453 -2.31 6.25 -3.18
C GLU A 453 -1.15 5.74 -2.32
N TRP A 454 -0.27 4.93 -2.92
CA TRP A 454 0.97 4.45 -2.33
C TRP A 454 2.17 5.29 -2.79
N THR A 455 2.84 5.97 -1.86
CA THR A 455 3.97 6.85 -2.17
C THR A 455 5.22 6.58 -1.33
N ARG A 456 6.37 6.95 -1.89
CA ARG A 456 7.70 6.94 -1.27
C ARG A 456 8.46 8.23 -1.63
N PRO A 457 8.18 9.37 -0.96
CA PRO A 457 8.67 10.69 -1.38
C PRO A 457 10.18 10.86 -1.33
N LEU A 458 10.90 10.19 -0.44
CA LEU A 458 12.36 10.27 -0.29
C LEU A 458 13.13 9.31 -1.21
N SER A 459 12.41 8.40 -1.86
CA SER A 459 12.94 7.38 -2.78
C SER A 459 12.34 7.50 -4.20
N GLY A 460 12.14 8.73 -4.69
CA GLY A 460 11.69 9.01 -6.06
C GLY A 460 10.17 9.18 -6.25
N TYR A 461 9.42 9.26 -5.15
CA TYR A 461 7.95 9.36 -5.06
C TYR A 461 7.20 8.09 -5.43
N VAL A 462 7.48 7.51 -6.59
CA VAL A 462 6.80 6.28 -7.05
C VAL A 462 7.53 5.07 -6.46
N PRO A 463 6.82 4.13 -5.81
CA PRO A 463 7.44 2.92 -5.28
C PRO A 463 8.11 2.08 -6.37
N ARG A 464 9.43 1.92 -6.30
CA ARG A 464 10.24 1.17 -7.26
C ARG A 464 9.70 -0.25 -7.48
N GLY A 465 9.48 -0.62 -8.73
CA GLY A 465 9.01 -1.95 -9.13
C GLY A 465 7.53 -2.20 -8.85
N PHE A 466 6.82 -1.21 -8.31
CA PHE A 466 5.39 -1.26 -8.03
C PHE A 466 4.62 -0.09 -8.66
N GLU A 467 5.15 0.48 -9.75
CA GLU A 467 4.61 1.67 -10.40
C GLU A 467 3.14 1.48 -10.81
N MET A 468 2.77 0.26 -11.25
CA MET A 468 1.39 -0.09 -11.62
C MET A 468 0.42 -0.25 -10.44
N TRP A 469 0.92 -0.25 -9.20
CA TRP A 469 0.15 -0.44 -7.96
C TRP A 469 0.04 0.85 -7.15
N THR A 470 0.67 1.94 -7.61
CA THR A 470 0.68 3.26 -6.95
C THR A 470 -0.73 3.79 -6.65
N ILE A 471 -1.70 3.56 -7.53
CA ILE A 471 -3.08 4.05 -7.35
C ILE A 471 -4.13 2.97 -7.68
N PRO A 472 -5.33 3.04 -7.07
CA PRO A 472 -6.44 2.14 -7.35
C PRO A 472 -6.88 2.13 -8.82
N LYS A 473 -7.23 0.93 -9.32
CA LYS A 473 -7.73 0.66 -10.68
C LYS A 473 -8.92 -0.31 -10.71
N GLY A 474 -9.66 -0.37 -9.61
CA GLY A 474 -10.82 -1.24 -9.43
C GLY A 474 -10.45 -2.68 -9.06
N PHE A 475 -11.47 -3.53 -8.97
CA PHE A 475 -11.34 -4.96 -8.72
C PHE A 475 -11.00 -5.71 -10.01
N PHE A 476 -9.89 -6.45 -10.02
CA PHE A 476 -9.47 -7.22 -11.19
C PHE A 476 -9.02 -8.64 -10.84
N LEU A 477 -8.85 -9.47 -11.86
CA LEU A 477 -8.52 -10.89 -11.72
C LEU A 477 -7.19 -11.21 -12.42
N ILE A 478 -6.35 -12.02 -11.78
CA ILE A 478 -5.17 -12.62 -12.42
C ILE A 478 -5.40 -14.12 -12.53
N LEU A 479 -5.27 -14.66 -13.73
CA LEU A 479 -5.46 -16.07 -14.00
C LEU A 479 -4.16 -16.71 -14.49
N ARG A 480 -3.65 -17.67 -13.73
CA ARG A 480 -2.49 -18.46 -14.13
C ARG A 480 -2.94 -19.86 -14.53
N HIS A 481 -2.40 -20.36 -15.63
CA HIS A 481 -2.72 -21.69 -16.12
C HIS A 481 -1.48 -22.44 -16.59
N GLN A 482 -1.50 -23.76 -16.45
CA GLN A 482 -0.48 -24.62 -17.05
C GLN A 482 -0.67 -24.73 -18.58
N PRO A 483 0.37 -25.18 -19.32
CA PRO A 483 0.23 -25.50 -20.73
C PRO A 483 -0.93 -26.47 -20.98
N GLY A 484 -1.75 -26.17 -22.00
CA GLY A 484 -2.94 -26.95 -22.36
C GLY A 484 -4.22 -26.60 -21.61
N TRP A 485 -4.17 -25.71 -20.60
CA TRP A 485 -5.34 -25.29 -19.83
C TRP A 485 -5.94 -23.95 -20.26
N GLU A 486 -5.40 -23.31 -21.31
CA GLU A 486 -5.82 -21.97 -21.77
C GLU A 486 -7.33 -21.87 -22.05
N ALA A 487 -7.94 -22.89 -22.68
CA ALA A 487 -9.37 -22.88 -22.98
C ALA A 487 -10.23 -22.90 -21.70
N ALA A 488 -9.86 -23.73 -20.72
CA ALA A 488 -10.53 -23.78 -19.42
C ALA A 488 -10.33 -22.45 -18.66
N ALA A 489 -9.13 -21.87 -18.75
CA ALA A 489 -8.81 -20.58 -18.16
C ALA A 489 -9.72 -19.46 -18.71
N LYS A 490 -9.84 -19.35 -20.04
CA LYS A 490 -10.73 -18.37 -20.70
C LYS A 490 -12.19 -18.54 -20.28
N GLN A 491 -12.69 -19.79 -20.25
CA GLN A 491 -14.06 -20.06 -19.81
C GLN A 491 -14.28 -19.70 -18.33
N LEU A 492 -13.29 -19.96 -17.47
CA LEU A 492 -13.36 -19.63 -16.06
C LEU A 492 -13.47 -18.12 -15.84
N VAL A 493 -12.56 -17.31 -16.42
CA VAL A 493 -12.61 -15.84 -16.23
C VAL A 493 -13.88 -15.23 -16.81
N GLU A 494 -14.39 -15.74 -17.94
CA GLU A 494 -15.65 -15.27 -18.51
C GLU A 494 -16.84 -15.57 -17.59
N ALA A 495 -16.91 -16.78 -17.03
CA ALA A 495 -17.98 -17.17 -16.12
C ALA A 495 -17.92 -16.38 -14.79
N VAL A 496 -16.72 -16.22 -14.22
CA VAL A 496 -16.51 -15.49 -12.96
C VAL A 496 -16.86 -14.02 -13.13
N THR A 497 -16.35 -13.35 -14.16
CA THR A 497 -16.65 -11.93 -14.39
C THR A 497 -18.13 -11.68 -14.70
N ARG A 498 -18.82 -12.64 -15.34
CA ARG A 498 -20.28 -12.57 -15.53
C ARG A 498 -21.02 -12.67 -14.20
N SER A 499 -20.58 -13.53 -13.28
CA SER A 499 -21.12 -13.64 -11.93
C SER A 499 -20.89 -12.36 -11.14
N LEU A 500 -19.67 -11.82 -11.17
CA LEU A 500 -19.31 -10.57 -10.50
C LEU A 500 -20.09 -9.37 -11.02
N ALA A 501 -20.42 -9.34 -12.30
CA ALA A 501 -21.28 -8.30 -12.87
C ALA A 501 -22.71 -8.28 -12.29
N GLN A 502 -23.14 -9.33 -11.59
CA GLN A 502 -24.42 -9.35 -10.86
C GLN A 502 -24.31 -8.78 -9.44
N VAL A 503 -23.11 -8.52 -8.93
CA VAL A 503 -22.92 -7.91 -7.61
C VAL A 503 -23.29 -6.43 -7.69
N PRO A 504 -24.27 -5.96 -6.88
CA PRO A 504 -24.74 -4.58 -6.95
C PRO A 504 -23.60 -3.56 -6.78
N GLY A 505 -23.53 -2.60 -7.69
CA GLY A 505 -22.57 -1.48 -7.66
C GLY A 505 -21.14 -1.83 -8.09
N LEU A 506 -20.76 -3.10 -8.23
CA LEU A 506 -19.36 -3.49 -8.44
C LEU A 506 -18.82 -3.10 -9.83
N VAL A 507 -19.65 -3.19 -10.88
CA VAL A 507 -19.26 -2.75 -12.23
C VAL A 507 -19.07 -1.23 -12.29
N GLU A 508 -19.93 -0.47 -11.61
CA GLU A 508 -19.83 0.99 -11.56
C GLU A 508 -18.61 1.42 -10.76
N PHE A 509 -18.37 0.78 -9.61
CA PHE A 509 -17.15 0.95 -8.82
C PHE A 509 -15.88 0.78 -9.68
N ASN A 510 -15.80 -0.30 -10.46
CA ASN A 510 -14.68 -0.53 -11.37
C ASN A 510 -14.54 0.55 -12.44
N ALA A 511 -15.65 0.90 -13.12
CA ALA A 511 -15.62 1.92 -14.16
C ALA A 511 -15.12 3.27 -13.62
N THR A 512 -15.56 3.64 -12.43
CA THR A 512 -15.13 4.86 -11.73
C THR A 512 -13.64 4.84 -11.41
N GLN A 513 -13.12 3.76 -10.83
CA GLN A 513 -11.71 3.64 -10.49
C GLN A 513 -10.81 3.61 -11.75
N ILE A 514 -11.22 2.89 -12.80
CA ILE A 514 -10.47 2.83 -14.07
C ILE A 514 -10.39 4.21 -14.72
N ALA A 515 -11.50 4.95 -14.79
CA ALA A 515 -11.50 6.29 -15.38
C ALA A 515 -10.55 7.25 -14.64
N LEU A 516 -10.50 7.17 -13.31
CA LEU A 516 -9.59 7.96 -12.51
C LEU A 516 -8.12 7.51 -12.68
N PHE A 517 -7.87 6.19 -12.68
CA PHE A 517 -6.57 5.62 -12.99
C PHE A 517 -6.04 6.15 -14.32
N GLU A 518 -6.84 6.09 -15.39
CA GLU A 518 -6.41 6.49 -16.73
C GLU A 518 -6.07 7.97 -16.83
N THR A 519 -6.69 8.81 -15.99
CA THR A 519 -6.41 10.25 -15.93
C THR A 519 -5.03 10.55 -15.33
N HIS A 520 -4.56 9.75 -14.37
CA HIS A 520 -3.32 10.01 -13.62
C HIS A 520 -2.16 9.04 -13.90
N ALA A 521 -2.45 7.87 -14.47
CA ALA A 521 -1.47 6.83 -14.79
C ALA A 521 -1.40 6.49 -16.28
N GLY A 522 -2.29 7.04 -17.11
CA GLY A 522 -2.44 6.71 -18.53
C GLY A 522 -3.26 5.44 -18.76
N SER A 523 -3.44 5.05 -20.02
CA SER A 523 -4.34 3.96 -20.42
C SER A 523 -4.06 2.65 -19.68
N LEU A 524 -5.13 1.99 -19.22
CA LEU A 524 -5.05 0.70 -18.58
C LEU A 524 -4.59 -0.36 -19.57
N SER A 525 -3.53 -1.10 -19.24
CA SER A 525 -2.96 -2.13 -20.10
C SER A 525 -3.69 -3.48 -20.05
N PHE A 526 -4.62 -3.65 -19.10
CA PHE A 526 -5.32 -4.91 -18.90
C PHE A 526 -6.58 -4.98 -19.76
N PRO A 527 -6.85 -6.10 -20.46
CA PRO A 527 -8.13 -6.29 -21.11
C PRO A 527 -9.26 -6.27 -20.08
N VAL A 528 -10.42 -5.74 -20.47
CA VAL A 528 -11.61 -5.65 -19.63
C VAL A 528 -12.69 -6.60 -20.15
N LEU A 529 -13.25 -7.42 -19.27
CA LEU A 529 -14.33 -8.36 -19.56
C LEU A 529 -15.46 -8.16 -18.55
N ASN A 530 -16.69 -7.94 -19.04
CA ASN A 530 -17.87 -7.68 -18.20
C ASN A 530 -17.69 -6.56 -17.14
N GLY A 531 -16.82 -5.58 -17.39
CA GLY A 531 -16.51 -4.49 -16.45
C GLY A 531 -15.33 -4.77 -15.50
N PHE A 532 -14.64 -5.90 -15.65
CA PHE A 532 -13.52 -6.29 -14.79
C PHE A 532 -12.24 -6.39 -15.62
N PRO A 533 -11.16 -5.67 -15.25
CA PRO A 533 -9.85 -5.92 -15.81
C PRO A 533 -9.41 -7.35 -15.47
N TYR A 534 -8.64 -7.97 -16.35
CA TYR A 534 -8.01 -9.24 -16.05
C TYR A 534 -6.64 -9.39 -16.70
N LEU A 535 -5.80 -10.23 -16.11
CA LEU A 535 -4.53 -10.68 -16.68
C LEU A 535 -4.56 -12.20 -16.77
N MET A 536 -4.07 -12.76 -17.87
CA MET A 536 -3.92 -14.21 -18.03
C MET A 536 -2.47 -14.54 -18.37
N THR A 537 -1.90 -15.56 -17.72
CA THR A 537 -0.50 -15.94 -17.88
C THR A 537 -0.34 -17.45 -17.86
N GLU A 538 0.40 -17.98 -18.84
CA GLU A 538 0.80 -19.39 -18.84
C GLU A 538 2.01 -19.58 -17.92
N VAL A 539 1.94 -20.54 -17.00
CA VAL A 539 2.97 -20.83 -15.98
C VAL A 539 3.20 -22.34 -15.89
N THR A 540 4.46 -22.77 -15.98
CA THR A 540 4.82 -24.19 -15.90
C THR A 540 4.95 -24.69 -14.46
N GLU A 541 5.48 -23.87 -13.57
CA GLU A 541 5.76 -24.21 -12.18
C GLU A 541 4.70 -23.60 -11.25
N GLN A 542 3.65 -24.38 -10.97
CA GLN A 542 2.62 -24.05 -9.99
C GLN A 542 1.96 -25.33 -9.45
N MET A 543 1.37 -25.26 -8.25
CA MET A 543 0.84 -26.42 -7.53
C MET A 543 -0.43 -27.00 -8.15
N THR A 544 -1.27 -26.15 -8.75
CA THR A 544 -2.52 -26.55 -9.41
C THR A 544 -2.49 -26.14 -10.89
N PRO A 545 -3.14 -26.87 -11.80
CA PRO A 545 -3.18 -26.49 -13.21
C PRO A 545 -3.86 -25.16 -13.51
N LEU A 546 -4.82 -24.73 -12.69
CA LEU A 546 -5.41 -23.39 -12.72
C LEU A 546 -5.25 -22.71 -11.37
N MET A 547 -4.94 -21.41 -11.40
CA MET A 547 -4.96 -20.53 -10.24
C MET A 547 -5.64 -19.21 -10.60
N LEU A 548 -6.75 -18.90 -9.93
CA LEU A 548 -7.45 -17.62 -10.00
C LEU A 548 -7.07 -16.77 -8.79
N ILE A 549 -6.52 -15.59 -9.04
CA ILE A 549 -6.11 -14.62 -8.04
C ILE A 549 -7.03 -13.40 -8.16
N THR A 550 -7.53 -12.91 -7.03
CA THR A 550 -8.37 -11.70 -6.97
C THR A 550 -7.54 -10.51 -6.54
N GLU A 551 -7.79 -9.30 -7.04
CA GLU A 551 -7.04 -8.11 -6.64
C GLU A 551 -8.03 -6.97 -6.38
N TYR A 552 -8.52 -6.88 -5.14
CA TYR A 552 -9.45 -5.83 -4.70
C TYR A 552 -8.69 -4.71 -3.97
N PRO A 553 -8.96 -3.42 -4.24
CA PRO A 553 -8.35 -2.32 -3.50
C PRO A 553 -8.90 -2.28 -2.06
N ASP A 554 -8.33 -3.07 -1.14
CA ASP A 554 -8.94 -3.41 0.16
C ASP A 554 -8.09 -3.08 1.40
N GLU A 555 -6.83 -2.69 1.20
CA GLU A 555 -5.90 -2.44 2.31
C GLU A 555 -6.46 -1.34 3.22
N THR A 556 -6.80 -1.71 4.46
CA THR A 556 -7.41 -0.86 5.51
C THR A 556 -8.79 -0.27 5.22
N LEU A 557 -9.57 -0.91 4.34
CA LEU A 557 -10.99 -0.62 4.27
C LEU A 557 -11.72 -0.94 5.57
N SER A 558 -12.74 -0.15 5.87
CA SER A 558 -13.68 -0.37 6.96
C SER A 558 -15.09 0.06 6.56
N GLY A 559 -16.10 -0.31 7.34
CA GLY A 559 -17.50 0.07 7.07
C GLY A 559 -18.07 -0.64 5.84
N ASP A 560 -18.94 0.05 5.10
CA ASP A 560 -19.60 -0.50 3.91
C ASP A 560 -18.64 -0.85 2.76
N PRO A 561 -17.56 -0.08 2.48
CA PRO A 561 -16.53 -0.49 1.52
C PRO A 561 -15.92 -1.85 1.82
N PHE A 562 -15.65 -2.16 3.09
CA PHE A 562 -15.12 -3.46 3.48
C PHE A 562 -16.14 -4.59 3.27
N VAL A 563 -17.43 -4.31 3.52
CA VAL A 563 -18.54 -5.25 3.23
C VAL A 563 -18.68 -5.53 1.74
N GLN A 564 -18.58 -4.50 0.90
CA GLN A 564 -18.56 -4.63 -0.56
C GLN A 564 -17.36 -5.48 -1.01
N ALA A 565 -16.17 -5.24 -0.45
CA ALA A 565 -14.94 -5.98 -0.76
C ALA A 565 -15.08 -7.48 -0.43
N HIS A 566 -15.42 -7.82 0.82
CA HIS A 566 -15.57 -9.24 1.19
C HIS A 566 -16.80 -9.91 0.56
N THR A 567 -17.74 -9.15 -0.01
CA THR A 567 -18.82 -9.67 -0.87
C THR A 567 -18.31 -10.00 -2.27
N ALA A 568 -17.51 -9.14 -2.89
CA ALA A 568 -16.87 -9.43 -4.18
C ALA A 568 -15.94 -10.66 -4.09
N GLN A 569 -15.18 -10.77 -3.00
CA GLN A 569 -14.33 -11.93 -2.73
C GLN A 569 -15.15 -13.23 -2.61
N MET A 570 -16.23 -13.21 -1.81
CA MET A 570 -17.13 -14.36 -1.63
C MET A 570 -17.75 -14.80 -2.97
N GLU A 571 -18.30 -13.86 -3.72
CA GLU A 571 -18.94 -14.12 -5.02
C GLU A 571 -17.94 -14.63 -6.07
N THR A 572 -16.68 -14.18 -5.99
CA THR A 572 -15.61 -14.75 -6.81
C THR A 572 -15.41 -16.23 -6.50
N VAL A 573 -15.32 -16.62 -5.23
CA VAL A 573 -15.14 -18.01 -4.83
C VAL A 573 -16.32 -18.87 -5.28
N VAL A 574 -17.55 -18.44 -4.99
CA VAL A 574 -18.77 -19.19 -5.32
C VAL A 574 -18.94 -19.32 -6.84
N GLY A 575 -18.73 -18.23 -7.58
CA GLY A 575 -18.81 -18.20 -9.04
C GLY A 575 -17.73 -19.07 -9.69
N ALA A 576 -16.48 -18.98 -9.22
CA ALA A 576 -15.37 -19.77 -9.74
C ALA A 576 -15.54 -21.26 -9.43
N TYR A 577 -15.96 -21.60 -8.20
CA TYR A 577 -16.26 -22.98 -7.82
C TYR A 577 -17.34 -23.57 -8.72
N GLY A 578 -18.46 -22.85 -8.91
CA GLY A 578 -19.56 -23.29 -9.76
C GLY A 578 -19.16 -23.47 -11.23
N ALA A 579 -18.44 -22.49 -11.79
CA ALA A 579 -17.95 -22.55 -13.16
C ALA A 579 -17.00 -23.74 -13.37
N PHE A 580 -16.09 -23.99 -12.42
CA PHE A 580 -15.12 -25.07 -12.48
C PHE A 580 -15.75 -26.45 -12.61
N GLN A 581 -16.94 -26.65 -12.04
CA GLN A 581 -17.65 -27.94 -12.15
C GLN A 581 -18.15 -28.24 -13.57
N THR A 582 -18.30 -27.22 -14.42
CA THR A 582 -18.86 -27.36 -15.78
C THR A 582 -17.82 -27.24 -16.88
N LEU A 583 -16.58 -26.85 -16.56
CA LEU A 583 -15.52 -26.67 -17.58
C LEU A 583 -15.19 -27.98 -18.28
N SER A 584 -14.84 -27.89 -19.56
CA SER A 584 -14.14 -28.96 -20.27
C SER A 584 -12.66 -28.93 -19.87
N LEU A 585 -12.21 -29.94 -19.12
CA LEU A 585 -10.84 -29.99 -18.61
C LEU A 585 -9.95 -30.88 -19.49
N PRO A 586 -8.66 -30.55 -19.62
CA PRO A 586 -7.71 -31.43 -20.31
C PRO A 586 -7.69 -32.83 -19.71
N GLY A 587 -7.78 -33.85 -20.57
CA GLY A 587 -7.75 -35.25 -20.16
C GLY A 587 -9.09 -35.83 -19.68
N GLU A 588 -10.17 -35.06 -19.71
CA GLU A 588 -11.53 -35.57 -19.52
C GLU A 588 -12.20 -35.76 -20.88
N ALA A 589 -12.61 -37.00 -21.18
CA ALA A 589 -13.28 -37.39 -22.43
C ALA A 589 -14.80 -37.45 -22.25
#